data_AF-A0A7L4CPP9-F1
#
_entry.id   AF-A0A7L4CPP9-F1
#
_cell.length_a   1.000
_cell.length_b   1.000
_cell.length_c   1.000
_cell.angle_alpha   90.00
_cell.angle_beta   90.00
_cell.angle_gamma   90.00
#
_symmetry.space_group_name_H-M   'P 1'
#
loop_
_entity.id
_entity.type
_entity.pdbx_description
1 polymer ?
#
loop_
_entity_poly.entity_id
_entity_poly.type
_entity_poly.pdbx_seq_one_letter_code
_entity_poly.pdbx_strand_id
1 'polypeptide(L)'
;LYATTEEINNTGFGRIFPAPSSNDKMETEEEEDEIPSEFISRRDLEKNRLSREEMEKFSVFKNYEPGDPNCRIYVKNLAKQVQEKDLKFIFGRYVDFQSEVERNMFDIRLMKEGRM
;
A
#
# COMPACT_ATOMS: atom_id res chain seq x y z
N LEU A 1 -2.03 -68.92 13.53
CA LEU A 1 -2.30 -68.57 12.12
C LEU A 1 -1.71 -67.20 11.89
N TYR A 2 -0.86 -67.10 10.87
CA TYR A 2 0.12 -66.05 10.60
C TYR A 2 -0.48 -64.77 10.00
N ALA A 3 0.23 -63.65 10.26
CA ALA A 3 0.52 -62.46 9.43
C ALA A 3 -0.65 -61.75 8.69
N THR A 4 -0.68 -60.43 8.52
CA THR A 4 0.36 -59.60 7.88
C THR A 4 0.14 -58.12 8.18
N THR A 5 1.23 -57.44 8.53
CA THR A 5 1.41 -55.98 8.43
C THR A 5 1.41 -55.59 6.95
N GLU A 6 0.46 -54.76 6.52
CA GLU A 6 0.47 -54.18 5.17
C GLU A 6 1.38 -52.95 5.14
N GLU A 7 2.55 -53.13 4.53
CA GLU A 7 3.44 -52.07 4.08
C GLU A 7 2.78 -51.33 2.91
N ILE A 8 2.41 -50.07 3.13
CA ILE A 8 1.86 -49.22 2.06
C ILE A 8 3.02 -48.67 1.23
N ASN A 9 3.29 -49.36 0.12
CA ASN A 9 4.20 -48.92 -0.93
C ASN A 9 3.68 -47.66 -1.64
N ASN A 10 4.08 -46.48 -1.19
CA ASN A 10 3.83 -45.23 -1.92
C ASN A 10 4.88 -45.03 -3.01
N THR A 11 4.71 -45.73 -4.14
CA THR A 11 5.35 -45.38 -5.41
C THR A 11 4.28 -44.93 -6.40
N GLY A 12 4.07 -43.61 -6.49
CA GLY A 12 3.09 -43.02 -7.39
C GLY A 12 3.07 -41.49 -7.29
N PHE A 13 3.27 -40.82 -8.43
CA PHE A 13 3.25 -39.36 -8.56
C PHE A 13 1.87 -38.80 -8.18
N GLY A 14 1.80 -37.79 -7.30
CA GLY A 14 0.69 -36.84 -7.26
C GLY A 14 -0.48 -37.06 -6.28
N ARG A 15 -0.24 -37.51 -5.04
CA ARG A 15 -1.21 -37.28 -3.93
C ARG A 15 -0.55 -36.55 -2.78
N ILE A 16 -0.63 -35.21 -2.82
CA ILE A 16 -0.24 -34.34 -1.72
C ILE A 16 -1.45 -34.23 -0.80
N PHE A 17 -1.37 -34.83 0.39
CA PHE A 17 -2.30 -34.56 1.47
C PHE A 17 -1.77 -33.35 2.27
N PRO A 18 -2.61 -32.40 2.68
CA PRO A 18 -2.15 -31.30 3.52
C PRO A 18 -1.61 -31.87 4.83
N ALA A 19 -0.34 -31.60 5.13
CA ALA A 19 0.22 -31.92 6.44
C ALA A 19 -0.56 -31.11 7.50
N PRO A 20 -0.90 -31.70 8.66
CA PRO A 20 -1.44 -30.92 9.77
C PRO A 20 -0.41 -29.86 10.13
N SER A 21 -0.81 -28.59 9.99
CA SER A 21 0.02 -27.42 10.14
C SER A 21 0.76 -27.48 11.47
N SER A 22 2.06 -27.79 11.41
CA SER A 22 2.98 -27.37 12.46
C SER A 22 2.99 -25.85 12.42
N ASN A 23 2.93 -25.26 13.60
CA ASN A 23 2.73 -23.84 13.83
C ASN A 23 3.96 -23.04 13.36
N ASP A 24 4.15 -22.95 12.05
CA ASP A 24 5.01 -21.94 11.44
C ASP A 24 4.31 -20.62 11.67
N LYS A 25 4.81 -19.91 12.69
CA LYS A 25 4.60 -18.48 12.83
C LYS A 25 5.11 -17.85 11.54
N MET A 26 4.22 -17.72 10.55
CA MET A 26 4.31 -16.63 9.62
C MET A 26 4.32 -15.39 10.48
N GLU A 27 5.49 -14.77 10.58
CA GLU A 27 5.59 -13.34 10.77
C GLU A 27 4.92 -12.70 9.55
N THR A 28 3.59 -12.77 9.50
CA THR A 28 2.84 -11.67 8.92
C THR A 28 3.05 -10.57 9.95
N GLU A 29 4.13 -9.81 9.76
CA GLU A 29 4.09 -8.40 10.08
C GLU A 29 2.96 -7.84 9.20
N GLU A 30 1.72 -8.09 9.60
CA GLU A 30 0.66 -7.13 9.40
C GLU A 30 1.16 -5.94 10.20
N GLU A 31 2.01 -5.12 9.57
CA GLU A 31 2.04 -3.70 9.88
C GLU A 31 0.58 -3.30 9.69
N GLU A 32 -0.19 -3.40 10.78
CA GLU A 32 -1.55 -2.91 10.86
C GLU A 32 -1.39 -1.44 10.51
N ASP A 33 -1.61 -1.13 9.24
CA ASP A 33 -1.43 0.17 8.64
C ASP A 33 -2.26 1.12 9.48
N GLU A 34 -1.60 1.78 10.43
CA GLU A 34 -2.24 2.56 11.47
C GLU A 34 -2.95 3.69 10.72
N ILE A 35 -4.25 3.53 10.49
CA ILE A 35 -5.06 4.51 9.78
C ILE A 35 -4.97 5.75 10.65
N PRO A 36 -4.38 6.86 10.14
CA PRO A 36 -4.22 8.05 10.96
C PRO A 36 -5.59 8.47 11.48
N SER A 37 -5.69 8.68 12.79
CA SER A 37 -6.93 9.14 13.44
C SER A 37 -7.35 10.54 12.96
N GLU A 38 -6.41 11.29 12.40
CA GLU A 38 -6.62 12.63 11.87
C GLU A 38 -6.06 12.74 10.45
N PHE A 39 -6.78 13.49 9.60
CA PHE A 39 -6.36 13.85 8.25
C PHE A 39 -6.26 15.36 8.13
N ILE A 40 -5.52 15.82 7.12
CA ILE A 40 -5.39 17.25 6.85
C ILE A 40 -6.76 17.92 6.68
N SER A 41 -6.93 19.10 7.29
CA SER A 41 -8.14 19.89 7.08
C SER A 41 -8.12 20.53 5.69
N ARG A 42 -9.29 20.78 5.11
CA ARG A 42 -9.39 21.49 3.83
C ARG A 42 -8.72 22.87 3.89
N ARG A 43 -8.86 23.57 5.00
CA ARG A 43 -8.26 24.90 5.21
C ARG A 43 -6.73 24.81 5.21
N ASP A 44 -6.15 23.83 5.88
CA ASP A 44 -4.69 23.69 5.95
C ASP A 44 -4.08 23.22 4.63
N LEU A 45 -4.82 22.39 3.87
CA LEU A 45 -4.45 22.02 2.52
C LEU A 45 -4.46 23.22 1.57
N GLU A 46 -5.46 24.11 1.68
CA GLU A 46 -5.58 25.30 0.83
C GLU A 46 -4.52 26.38 1.17
N LYS A 47 -4.13 26.52 2.45
CA LYS A 47 -3.14 27.53 2.89
C LYS A 47 -1.78 27.43 2.19
N ASN A 48 -1.34 26.23 1.86
CA ASN A 48 -0.01 25.99 1.26
C ASN A 48 -0.10 25.64 -0.24
N ARG A 49 -1.28 25.82 -0.86
CA ARG A 49 -1.48 25.50 -2.27
C ARG A 49 -1.03 26.68 -3.14
N LEU A 50 -0.07 26.42 -4.02
CA LEU A 50 0.36 27.39 -5.03
C LEU A 50 -0.80 27.75 -5.97
N SER A 51 -0.90 29.04 -6.31
CA SER A 51 -1.74 29.52 -7.40
C SER A 51 -1.19 29.06 -8.76
N ARG A 52 -2.02 29.15 -9.81
CA ARG A 52 -1.59 28.80 -11.17
C ARG A 52 -0.41 29.67 -11.65
N GLU A 53 -0.46 30.96 -11.37
CA GLU A 53 0.60 31.92 -11.72
C GLU A 53 1.91 31.63 -11.00
N GLU A 54 1.86 31.18 -9.75
CA GLU A 54 3.05 30.78 -9.00
C GLU A 54 3.63 29.48 -9.53
N MET A 55 2.77 28.52 -9.89
CA MET A 55 3.17 27.23 -10.42
C MET A 55 4.02 27.35 -11.70
N GLU A 56 3.66 28.28 -12.60
CA GLU A 56 4.40 28.56 -13.84
C GLU A 56 5.83 29.09 -13.61
N LYS A 57 6.10 29.68 -12.44
CA LYS A 57 7.42 30.21 -12.08
C LYS A 57 8.41 29.10 -11.71
N PHE A 58 7.93 27.93 -11.28
CA PHE A 58 8.80 26.83 -10.85
C PHE A 58 9.09 25.88 -12.00
N SER A 59 10.37 25.56 -12.19
CA SER A 59 10.83 24.67 -13.25
C SER A 59 10.25 23.25 -13.17
N VAL A 60 9.90 22.80 -11.96
CA VAL A 60 9.37 21.45 -11.71
C VAL A 60 7.99 21.21 -12.34
N PHE A 61 7.24 22.27 -12.67
CA PHE A 61 5.92 22.17 -13.29
C PHE A 61 5.92 22.40 -14.81
N LYS A 62 7.07 22.71 -15.44
CA LYS A 62 7.12 23.06 -16.88
C LYS A 62 6.55 21.99 -17.81
N ASN A 63 6.67 20.71 -17.42
CA ASN A 63 6.16 19.56 -18.17
C ASN A 63 5.11 18.79 -17.35
N TYR A 64 4.39 19.49 -16.48
CA TYR A 64 3.30 18.89 -15.71
C TYR A 64 1.99 19.05 -16.47
N GLU A 65 1.38 17.93 -16.81
CA GLU A 65 0.01 17.87 -17.31
C GLU A 65 -0.77 16.85 -16.47
N PRO A 66 -2.00 17.17 -16.05
CA PRO A 66 -2.88 16.16 -15.48
C PRO A 66 -3.21 15.14 -16.59
N GLY A 67 -2.92 13.87 -16.31
CA GLY A 67 -3.30 12.77 -17.21
C GLY A 67 -4.79 12.45 -17.13
N ASP A 68 -5.17 11.34 -17.76
CA ASP A 68 -6.54 10.84 -17.71
C ASP A 68 -6.97 10.50 -16.27
N PRO A 69 -8.26 10.66 -15.93
CA PRO A 69 -8.79 10.25 -14.63
C PRO A 69 -8.46 8.80 -14.31
N ASN A 70 -7.85 8.57 -13.14
CA ASN A 70 -7.41 7.26 -12.70
C ASN A 70 -7.58 7.11 -11.18
N CYS A 71 -7.75 5.88 -10.70
CA CYS A 71 -7.74 5.56 -9.27
C CYS A 71 -6.34 5.63 -8.64
N ARG A 72 -5.28 5.67 -9.47
CA ARG A 72 -3.90 5.82 -9.02
C ARG A 72 -3.31 7.16 -9.46
N ILE A 73 -2.79 7.90 -8.49
CA ILE A 73 -2.08 9.17 -8.72
C ILE A 73 -0.58 9.02 -8.45
N TYR A 74 0.22 9.83 -9.13
CA TYR A 74 1.66 9.90 -8.92
C TYR A 74 2.04 11.30 -8.43
N VAL A 75 2.77 11.34 -7.32
CA VAL A 75 3.26 12.58 -6.71
C VAL A 75 4.77 12.63 -6.85
N LYS A 76 5.30 13.74 -7.35
CA LYS A 76 6.73 14.01 -7.49
C LYS A 76 7.15 15.19 -6.61
N ASN A 77 8.45 15.43 -6.51
CA ASN A 77 9.01 16.55 -5.74
C ASN A 77 8.68 16.50 -4.24
N LEU A 78 8.65 15.28 -3.66
CA LEU A 78 8.52 15.08 -2.22
C LEU A 78 9.85 15.36 -1.51
N ALA A 79 9.78 15.97 -0.32
CA ALA A 79 10.99 16.19 0.47
C ALA A 79 11.61 14.87 0.95
N LYS A 80 12.94 14.83 1.13
CA LYS A 80 13.67 13.57 1.41
C LYS A 80 13.22 12.91 2.73
N GLN A 81 12.83 13.72 3.71
CA GLN A 81 12.37 13.30 5.02
C GLN A 81 10.91 12.82 5.08
N VAL A 82 10.16 12.93 3.98
CA VAL A 82 8.74 12.48 3.93
C VAL A 82 8.65 10.98 4.19
N GLN A 83 7.68 10.61 5.03
CA GLN A 83 7.32 9.24 5.37
C GLN A 83 5.93 8.90 4.82
N GLU A 84 5.59 7.60 4.78
CA GLU A 84 4.28 7.15 4.28
C GLU A 84 3.12 7.70 5.11
N LYS A 85 3.29 7.79 6.43
CA LYS A 85 2.31 8.40 7.33
C LYS A 85 1.96 9.84 6.96
N ASP A 86 2.93 10.62 6.46
CA ASP A 86 2.72 12.02 6.07
C ASP A 86 1.85 12.10 4.81
N LEU A 87 2.02 11.14 3.90
CA LEU A 87 1.19 11.02 2.71
C LEU A 87 -0.20 10.47 3.06
N LYS A 88 -0.29 9.50 3.98
CA LYS A 88 -1.57 8.98 4.51
C LYS A 88 -2.37 10.11 5.17
N PHE A 89 -1.71 11.01 5.91
CA PHE A 89 -2.35 12.20 6.52
C PHE A 89 -2.99 13.14 5.48
N ILE A 90 -2.37 13.32 4.32
CA ILE A 90 -2.89 14.21 3.26
C ILE A 90 -3.94 13.50 2.41
N PHE A 91 -3.62 12.32 1.88
CA PHE A 91 -4.44 11.62 0.89
C PHE A 91 -5.55 10.77 1.50
N GLY A 92 -5.41 10.33 2.75
CA GLY A 92 -6.46 9.62 3.48
C GLY A 92 -7.73 10.48 3.66
N ARG A 93 -7.62 11.81 3.55
CA ARG A 93 -8.78 12.72 3.51
C ARG A 93 -9.82 12.34 2.44
N TYR A 94 -9.41 11.72 1.34
CA TYR A 94 -10.26 11.40 0.19
C TYR A 94 -10.78 9.95 0.21
N VAL A 95 -10.64 9.25 1.33
CA VAL A 95 -11.05 7.86 1.51
C VAL A 95 -12.08 7.80 2.61
N ASP A 96 -13.21 7.14 2.35
CA ASP A 96 -14.15 6.79 3.41
C ASP A 96 -13.71 5.49 4.11
N PHE A 97 -13.13 5.62 5.29
CA PHE A 97 -12.70 4.48 6.09
C PHE A 97 -13.86 3.68 6.72
N GLN A 98 -15.10 4.17 6.66
CA GLN A 98 -16.28 3.37 7.01
C GLN A 98 -16.66 2.40 5.88
N SER A 99 -16.23 2.69 4.64
CA SER A 99 -16.39 1.82 3.48
C SER A 99 -15.23 0.82 3.42
N GLU A 100 -15.54 -0.45 3.61
CA GLU A 100 -14.55 -1.53 3.49
C GLU A 100 -13.88 -1.54 2.10
N VAL A 101 -14.65 -1.24 1.05
CA VAL A 101 -14.14 -1.20 -0.33
C VAL A 101 -13.11 -0.10 -0.50
N GLU A 102 -13.41 1.12 -0.06
CA GLU A 102 -12.47 2.25 -0.21
C GLU A 102 -11.24 2.08 0.68
N ARG A 103 -11.43 1.58 1.90
CA ARG A 103 -10.34 1.23 2.82
C ARG A 103 -9.39 0.22 2.18
N ASN A 104 -9.91 -0.86 1.60
CA ASN A 104 -9.09 -1.91 0.98
C ASN A 104 -8.41 -1.46 -0.32
N MET A 105 -8.98 -0.47 -1.02
CA MET A 105 -8.39 0.10 -2.24
C MET A 105 -7.32 1.16 -1.96
N PHE A 106 -7.26 1.70 -0.75
CA PHE A 106 -6.32 2.75 -0.39
C PHE A 106 -4.94 2.17 -0.05
N ASP A 107 -3.97 2.43 -0.92
CA ASP A 107 -2.57 2.03 -0.75
C ASP A 107 -1.65 3.22 -1.07
N ILE A 108 -0.56 3.33 -0.31
CA ILE A 108 0.48 4.34 -0.54
C ILE A 108 1.83 3.65 -0.61
N ARG A 109 2.50 3.81 -1.75
CA ARG A 109 3.87 3.34 -1.95
C ARG A 109 4.85 4.50 -2.04
N LEU A 110 5.70 4.66 -1.03
CA LEU A 110 6.73 5.68 -1.03
C LEU A 110 8.05 5.15 -1.63
N MET A 111 8.35 5.58 -2.86
CA MET A 111 9.61 5.20 -3.52
C MET A 111 10.79 5.96 -2.89
N LYS A 112 11.73 5.24 -2.26
CA LYS A 112 12.90 5.83 -1.55
C LYS A 112 14.21 5.78 -2.36
N GLU A 113 14.36 4.78 -3.22
CA GLU A 113 15.56 4.60 -4.04
C GLU A 113 15.48 5.38 -5.36
N GLY A 114 16.61 5.88 -5.86
CA GLY A 114 16.67 6.64 -7.12
C GLY A 114 16.10 8.07 -7.06
N ARG A 115 15.90 8.62 -5.86
CA ARG A 115 15.53 10.03 -5.66
C ARG A 115 16.69 10.93 -6.08
N MET A 116 16.49 11.77 -7.09
CA MET A 116 17.38 12.91 -7.39
C MET A 116 17.27 13.97 -6.30
#